data_AF-A0A380FLR1-F1
#
_entry.id   AF-A0A380FLR1-F1
#
_cell.length_a   1.000
_cell.length_b   1.000
_cell.length_c   1.000
_cell.angle_alpha   90.00
_cell.angle_beta   90.00
_cell.angle_gamma   90.00
#
_symmetry.space_group_name_H-M   'P 1'
#
loop_
_entity.id
_entity.type
_entity.pdbx_description
1 polymer ?
#
loop_
_entity_poly.entity_id
_entity_poly.type
_entity_poly.pdbx_seq_one_letter_code
_entity_poly.pdbx_strand_id
1 'polypeptide(L)' 'MKIVEVKSKNGTNFMILDGNNEPIVDAVRYLKYLDSVKKSLNTKKTYAYALKNFFVYLESKKICYKEVSFDNFVDL' A
#
# COMPACT_ATOMS: atom_id res chain seq x y z
N MET A 1 -5.33 -9.62 -1.88
CA MET A 1 -5.25 -8.20 -1.44
C MET A 1 -6.21 -7.29 -2.19
N LYS A 2 -6.84 -6.32 -1.52
CA LYS A 2 -7.77 -5.34 -2.15
C LYS A 2 -7.57 -3.92 -1.60
N ILE A 3 -7.92 -2.92 -2.40
CA ILE A 3 -7.95 -1.52 -1.98
C ILE A 3 -9.37 -1.20 -1.50
N VAL A 4 -9.48 -0.49 -0.38
CA VAL A 4 -10.73 0.07 0.12
C VAL A 4 -10.61 1.58 0.25
N GLU A 5 -11.68 2.28 -0.10
CA GLU A 5 -11.80 3.72 0.14
C GLU A 5 -12.28 3.99 1.56
N VAL A 6 -11.62 4.93 2.23
CA VAL A 6 -11.94 5.34 3.60
C VAL A 6 -12.32 6.81 3.56
N LYS A 7 -13.56 7.14 3.94
CA LYS A 7 -14.01 8.53 4.07
C LYS A 7 -13.62 9.06 5.44
N SER A 8 -13.02 10.24 5.47
CA SER A 8 -12.65 10.97 6.69
C SER A 8 -13.11 12.43 6.61
N LYS A 9 -12.96 13.20 7.69
CA LYS A 9 -13.22 14.65 7.70
C LYS A 9 -12.38 15.41 6.66
N ASN A 10 -11.23 14.87 6.28
CA ASN A 10 -10.29 15.48 5.34
C ASN A 10 -10.47 14.99 3.89
N GLY A 11 -11.55 14.24 3.62
CA GLY A 11 -11.85 13.65 2.32
C GLY A 11 -11.55 12.15 2.26
N THR A 12 -11.37 11.65 1.04
CA THR A 12 -11.16 10.22 0.75
C THR A 12 -9.69 9.83 0.90
N ASN A 13 -9.47 8.72 1.61
CA ASN A 13 -8.20 8.01 1.73
C ASN A 13 -8.35 6.56 1.25
N PHE A 14 -7.23 5.85 1.21
CA PHE A 14 -7.16 4.47 0.77
C PHE A 14 -6.49 3.60 1.83
N MET A 15 -6.91 2.34 1.91
CA MET A 15 -6.29 1.30 2.71
C MET A 15 -6.14 0.04 1.86
N ILE A 16 -5.09 -0.73 2.12
CA ILE A 16 -4.87 -2.03 1.48
C ILE A 16 -5.15 -3.11 2.52
N LEU A 17 -6.05 -4.02 2.17
CA LEU A 17 -6.39 -5.19 2.97
C LEU A 17 -5.71 -6.43 2.38
N ASP A 18 -5.18 -7.29 3.25
CA ASP A 18 -4.57 -8.57 2.91
C ASP A 18 -5.62 -9.66 2.57
N GLY A 19 -5.17 -10.92 2.45
CA GLY A 19 -6.06 -12.06 2.20
C GLY A 19 -7.03 -12.38 3.34
N ASN A 20 -6.69 -11.97 4.57
CA ASN A 20 -7.50 -12.16 5.78
C ASN A 20 -8.43 -10.96 6.06
N ASN A 21 -8.48 -9.98 5.15
CA ASN A 21 -9.14 -8.68 5.34
C ASN A 21 -8.50 -7.81 6.43
N GLU A 22 -7.25 -8.07 6.82
CA GLU A 22 -6.51 -7.25 7.76
C GLU A 22 -5.75 -6.12 7.04
N PRO A 23 -5.66 -4.92 7.63
CA PRO A 23 -4.90 -3.83 7.03
C PRO A 23 -3.40 -4.12 6.96
N ILE A 24 -2.78 -3.86 5.80
CA ILE A 24 -1.33 -3.80 5.70
C ILE A 24 -0.86 -2.48 6.32
N VAL A 25 -0.51 -2.53 7.61
CA VAL A 25 -0.25 -1.36 8.47
C VAL A 25 0.75 -0.37 7.86
N ASP A 26 1.85 -0.87 7.28
CA ASP A 26 2.89 -0.02 6.70
C ASP A 26 2.41 0.73 5.44
N ALA A 27 1.57 0.06 4.62
CA ALA A 27 0.92 0.69 3.48
C ALA A 27 -0.06 1.79 3.94
N VAL A 28 -0.87 1.49 4.97
CA VAL A 28 -1.82 2.46 5.55
C VAL A 28 -1.09 3.66 6.14
N ARG A 29 0.03 3.45 6.85
CA ARG A 29 0.85 4.53 7.42
C ARG A 29 1.36 5.47 6.32
N TYR A 30 1.85 4.92 5.22
CA TYR A 30 2.32 5.72 4.09
C TYR A 30 1.19 6.47 3.38
N LEU A 31 0.04 5.83 3.15
CA LEU A 31 -1.12 6.50 2.54
C LEU A 31 -1.66 7.64 3.44
N LYS A 32 -1.66 7.44 4.76
CA LYS A 32 -1.97 8.51 5.74
C LYS A 32 -0.95 9.64 5.71
N TYR A 33 0.33 9.33 5.49
CA TYR A 33 1.35 10.36 5.28
C TYR A 33 1.06 11.20 4.04
N LEU A 34 0.73 10.59 2.90
CA LEU A 34 0.35 11.33 1.67
C LEU A 34 -0.83 12.28 1.90
N ASP A 35 -1.78 11.88 2.75
CA ASP A 35 -2.89 12.73 3.16
C ASP A 35 -2.44 13.91 4.02
N SER A 36 -1.55 13.68 4.99
CA SER A 36 -1.00 14.74 5.86
C SER A 36 -0.23 15.83 5.10
N VAL A 37 0.45 15.46 4.00
CA VAL A 37 1.14 16.39 3.10
C VAL A 37 0.23 16.89 1.96
N LYS A 38 -1.10 16.71 2.09
CA LYS A 38 -2.15 17.21 1.20
C LYS A 38 -1.95 16.81 -0.28
N LYS A 39 -1.48 15.59 -0.55
CA LYS A 39 -1.43 15.09 -1.93
C LYS A 39 -2.83 14.95 -2.51
N SER A 40 -2.94 15.17 -3.82
CA SER A 40 -4.20 15.05 -4.55
C SER A 40 -4.81 13.66 -4.40
N LEU A 41 -6.14 13.55 -4.57
CA LEU A 41 -6.84 12.27 -4.54
C LEU A 41 -6.27 11.29 -5.58
N ASN A 42 -5.97 11.78 -6.79
CA ASN A 42 -5.38 10.96 -7.85
C ASN A 42 -4.00 10.45 -7.46
N THR A 43 -3.15 11.28 -6.86
CA THR A 43 -1.85 10.86 -6.35
C THR A 43 -2.02 9.77 -5.29
N LYS A 44 -2.87 9.97 -4.28
CA LYS A 44 -3.14 8.96 -3.25
C LYS A 44 -3.64 7.64 -3.84
N LYS A 45 -4.54 7.71 -4.84
CA LYS A 45 -5.06 6.55 -5.55
C LYS A 45 -3.94 5.82 -6.29
N THR A 46 -3.15 6.51 -7.11
CA THR A 46 -2.03 5.89 -7.85
C THR A 46 -1.06 5.17 -6.91
N TYR A 47 -0.71 5.78 -5.78
CA TYR A 47 0.16 5.12 -4.78
C TYR A 47 -0.51 3.90 -4.13
N ALA A 48 -1.81 3.94 -3.83
CA ALA A 48 -2.52 2.77 -3.31
C ALA A 48 -2.49 1.58 -4.28
N TYR A 49 -2.66 1.85 -5.58
CA TYR A 49 -2.56 0.81 -6.62
C TYR A 49 -1.12 0.29 -6.78
N ALA A 50 -0.12 1.17 -6.80
CA ALA A 50 1.28 0.77 -6.87
C ALA A 50 1.68 -0.11 -5.67
N LEU A 51 1.31 0.31 -4.45
CA LEU A 51 1.57 -0.46 -3.23
C LEU A 51 0.86 -1.82 -3.26
N LYS A 52 -0.41 -1.87 -3.68
CA LYS A 52 -1.12 -3.16 -3.80
C LYS A 52 -0.35 -4.11 -4.71
N ASN A 53 0.09 -3.64 -5.89
CA ASN A 53 0.86 -4.46 -6.83
C ASN A 53 2.18 -4.92 -6.23
N PHE A 54 2.87 -4.06 -5.49
CA PHE A 54 4.10 -4.38 -4.77
C PHE A 54 3.89 -5.51 -3.75
N PHE A 55 2.87 -5.41 -2.88
CA PHE A 55 2.60 -6.47 -1.90
C PHE A 55 2.14 -7.78 -2.54
N VAL A 56 1.35 -7.71 -3.63
CA VAL A 56 0.98 -8.90 -4.42
C VAL A 56 2.21 -9.56 -5.03
N TYR A 57 3.16 -8.78 -5.54
CA TYR A 57 4.43 -9.31 -6.05
C TYR A 57 5.20 -10.04 -4.95
N LEU A 58 5.38 -9.42 -3.78
CA LEU A 58 6.09 -10.04 -2.66
C LEU A 58 5.43 -11.33 -2.19
N GLU A 59 4.09 -11.33 -2.08
CA GLU A 59 3.31 -12.53 -1.76
C GLU A 59 3.53 -13.64 -2.79
N SER A 60 3.53 -13.31 -4.10
CA SER A 60 3.80 -14.28 -5.17
C SER A 60 5.21 -14.88 -5.11
N LYS A 61 6.18 -14.12 -4.60
CA LYS A 61 7.57 -14.55 -4.38
C LYS A 61 7.78 -15.20 -3.01
N LYS A 62 6.75 -15.28 -2.17
CA LYS A 62 6.82 -15.73 -0.77
C LYS A 62 7.84 -14.94 0.07
N ILE A 63 8.00 -13.65 -0.24
CA ILE A 63 8.90 -12.74 0.46
C ILE A 63 8.13 -12.03 1.56
N CYS A 64 8.62 -12.11 2.80
CA CYS A 64 8.08 -11.30 3.89
C CYS A 64 8.41 -9.83 3.62
N TYR A 65 7.39 -8.98 3.48
CA TYR A 65 7.59 -7.56 3.17
C TYR A 65 8.37 -6.79 4.26
N LYS A 66 8.46 -7.34 5.48
CA LYS A 66 9.27 -6.78 6.57
C LYS A 66 10.76 -7.11 6.45
N GLU A 67 11.11 -8.07 5.59
CA GLU A 67 12.47 -8.56 5.38
C GLU A 67 12.96 -8.23 3.97
N VAL A 68 12.17 -7.46 3.21
CA VAL A 68 12.48 -7.13 1.83
C VAL A 68 13.66 -6.15 1.75
N SER A 69 14.59 -6.44 0.86
CA SER A 69 15.79 -5.66 0.58
C SER A 69 15.91 -5.39 -0.91
N PHE A 70 16.87 -4.56 -1.32
CA PHE A 70 17.11 -4.28 -2.74
C PHE A 70 17.50 -5.54 -3.53
N ASP A 71 18.23 -6.47 -2.90
CA ASP A 71 18.68 -7.71 -3.53
C ASP A 71 17.51 -8.60 -3.98
N ASN A 72 16.33 -8.46 -3.36
CA ASN A 72 15.13 -9.19 -3.76
C ASN A 72 14.53 -8.72 -5.10
N PHE A 73 15.00 -7.61 -5.65
CA PHE A 73 14.51 -7.02 -6.90
C PHE A 73 15.56 -6.99 -8.01
N VAL A 74 16.78 -7.47 -7.72
CA VAL A 74 17.82 -7.65 -8.75
C VAL A 74 17.60 -9.01 -9.39
N ASP A 75 17.28 -9.02 -10.68
CA ASP A 75 17.29 -10.25 -11.46
C ASP A 75 18.76 -10.71 -11.61
N LEU A 76 19.08 -11.92 -11.10
CA LEU A 76 20.36 -12.61 -11.33
C LEU A 76 20.37 -13.32 -12.69
#